data_AF-A0A946WVG3-F1
#
_entry.id   AF-A0A946WVG3-F1
#
_cell.length_a   1.000
_cell.length_b   1.000
_cell.length_c   1.000
_cell.angle_alpha   90.00
_cell.angle_beta   90.00
_cell.angle_gamma   90.00
#
_symmetry.space_group_name_H-M   'P 1'
#
loop_
_entity.id
_entity.type
_entity.pdbx_description
1 polymer ?
#
loop_
_entity_poly.entity_id
_entity_poly.type
_entity_poly.pdbx_seq_one_letter_code
_entity_poly.pdbx_strand_id
1 'polypeptide(L)' 'PENTIQAPYCLVLGDEGYGISAEVMKLCDNRIRIPMVGNTASLNVSVSAGIALYALNAAKI' A
#
# COMPACT_ATOMS: atom_id res chain seq x y z
N PRO A 1 -0.87 -12.94 -13.09
CA PRO A 1 0.59 -12.85 -13.34
C PRO A 1 1.33 -12.65 -12.01
N GLU A 2 1.80 -13.75 -11.40
CA GLU A 2 2.63 -13.93 -10.19
C GLU A 2 2.42 -13.07 -8.90
N ASN A 3 1.91 -11.83 -8.97
CA ASN A 3 1.71 -10.92 -7.82
C ASN A 3 0.25 -10.40 -7.71
N THR A 4 -0.73 -11.27 -7.90
CA THR A 4 -2.15 -10.91 -7.67
C THR A 4 -2.47 -11.04 -6.18
N ILE A 5 -2.83 -9.94 -5.53
CA ILE A 5 -3.32 -9.96 -4.14
C ILE A 5 -4.78 -10.43 -4.13
N GLN A 6 -5.03 -11.58 -3.51
CA GLN A 6 -6.36 -12.18 -3.46
C GLN A 6 -7.19 -11.57 -2.32
N ALA A 7 -8.50 -11.50 -2.52
CA ALA A 7 -9.45 -11.10 -1.48
C ALA A 7 -9.90 -12.30 -0.64
N PRO A 8 -10.30 -12.09 0.63
CA PRO A 8 -10.29 -10.82 1.36
C PRO A 8 -8.88 -10.38 1.76
N TYR A 9 -8.63 -9.06 1.79
CA TYR A 9 -7.35 -8.49 2.22
C TYR A 9 -7.56 -7.36 3.22
N CYS A 10 -6.57 -7.14 4.08
CA CYS A 10 -6.49 -5.99 4.98
C CYS A 10 -5.38 -5.07 4.49
N LEU A 11 -5.73 -3.83 4.15
CA LEU A 11 -4.75 -2.82 3.73
C LEU A 11 -4.25 -2.06 4.96
N VAL A 12 -2.94 -2.16 5.22
CA VAL A 12 -2.28 -1.41 6.28
C VAL A 12 -1.60 -0.19 5.69
N LEU A 13 -1.87 0.98 6.27
CA LEU A 13 -1.27 2.27 5.91
C LEU A 13 -0.53 2.83 7.12
N GLY A 14 0.58 3.53 6.85
CA GLY A 14 1.42 4.11 7.88
C GLY A 14 0.91 5.46 8.38
N ASP A 15 1.42 5.86 9.54
CA ASP A 15 1.32 7.21 10.05
C ASP A 15 2.13 8.19 9.16
N GLU A 16 1.69 9.45 9.06
CA GLU A 16 2.31 10.46 8.18
C GLU A 16 3.75 10.83 8.59
N GLY A 17 4.09 10.71 9.88
CA GLY A 17 5.43 11.00 10.39
C GLY A 17 6.31 9.75 10.49
N TYR A 18 5.75 8.67 11.03
CA TYR A 18 6.53 7.49 11.42
C TYR A 18 6.37 6.28 10.50
N GLY A 19 5.41 6.31 9.56
CA GLY A 19 5.12 5.19 8.68
C GLY A 19 4.51 3.99 9.41
N ILE A 20 4.79 2.77 8.94
CA ILE A 20 4.31 1.52 9.53
C ILE A 20 5.40 0.97 10.47
N SER A 21 5.01 0.57 11.68
CA SER A 21 5.97 -0.03 12.62
C SER A 21 6.56 -1.33 12.08
N ALA A 22 7.81 -1.62 12.46
CA ALA A 22 8.50 -2.84 12.02
C ALA A 22 7.77 -4.12 12.46
N GLU A 23 7.09 -4.10 13.59
CA GLU A 23 6.28 -5.22 14.10
C GLU A 23 5.08 -5.49 13.20
N VAL A 24 4.31 -4.45 12.87
CA VAL A 24 3.15 -4.57 11.97
C VAL A 24 3.61 -5.03 10.57
N MET A 25 4.74 -4.49 10.09
CA MET A 25 5.28 -4.85 8.78
C MET A 25 5.78 -6.31 8.69
N LYS A 26 6.09 -6.96 9.81
CA LYS A 26 6.40 -8.41 9.86
C LYS A 26 5.15 -9.29 9.78
N LEU A 27 3.98 -8.75 10.13
CA LEU A 27 2.70 -9.47 10.06
C LEU A 27 2.07 -9.44 8.66
N CYS A 28 2.50 -8.52 7.79
CA CYS A 28 1.97 -8.40 6.43
C CYS A 28 2.52 -9.48 5.50
N ASP A 29 1.64 -10.18 4.80
CA ASP A 29 2.02 -11.17 3.77
C ASP A 29 2.67 -10.53 2.55
N ASN A 30 2.23 -9.32 2.21
CA ASN A 30 2.66 -8.60 1.01
C ASN A 30 3.01 -7.16 1.34
N ARG A 31 3.98 -6.61 0.59
CA ARG A 31 4.36 -5.20 0.66
C ARG A 31 4.24 -4.59 -0.72
N ILE A 32 3.46 -3.53 -0.81
CA ILE A 32 3.27 -2.76 -2.05
C ILE A 32 3.76 -1.34 -1.85
N ARG A 33 4.21 -0.71 -2.93
CA ARG A 33 4.60 0.70 -2.94
C ARG A 33 4.01 1.40 -4.16
N ILE A 34 3.61 2.65 -3.99
CA ILE A 34 3.31 3.53 -5.13
C ILE A 34 4.65 4.01 -5.67
N PRO A 35 4.94 3.83 -6.97
CA PRO A 35 6.13 4.41 -7.58
C PRO A 35 6.07 5.94 -7.46
N MET A 36 7.06 6.51 -6.77
CA MET A 36 7.19 7.95 -6.58
C MET A 36 8.13 8.52 -7.64
N VAL A 37 7.78 9.67 -8.21
CA VAL A 37 8.61 10.43 -9.14
C VAL A 37 8.82 11.83 -8.57
N GLY A 38 10.04 12.36 -8.70
CA GLY A 38 10.41 13.67 -8.15
C GLY A 38 10.95 13.61 -6.72
N ASN A 39 10.91 14.75 -6.03
CA ASN A 39 11.63 14.95 -4.76
C ASN A 39 10.77 14.80 -3.49
N THR A 40 9.48 14.45 -3.62
CA THR A 40 8.63 14.23 -2.42
C THR A 40 8.91 12.86 -1.81
N ALA A 41 9.02 12.82 -0.48
CA ALA A 41 9.28 11.58 0.25
C ALA A 41 8.06 10.65 0.30
N SER A 42 6.84 11.21 0.27
CA SER A 42 5.58 10.47 0.36
C SER A 42 4.42 11.22 -0.29
N LEU A 43 3.28 10.54 -0.41
CA LEU A 43 1.98 11.14 -0.66
C LEU A 43 1.20 11.24 0.65
N ASN A 44 0.18 12.08 0.68
CA ASN A 44 -0.80 12.07 1.76
C ASN A 44 -1.42 10.65 1.91
N VAL A 45 -1.71 10.25 3.13
CA VAL A 45 -2.20 8.89 3.44
C VAL A 45 -3.52 8.58 2.74
N SER A 46 -4.43 9.55 2.62
CA SER A 46 -5.73 9.36 1.95
C SER A 46 -5.58 9.15 0.44
N VAL A 47 -4.65 9.90 -0.19
CA VAL A 47 -4.32 9.74 -1.62
C VAL A 47 -3.70 8.37 -1.87
N SER A 48 -2.77 7.96 -1.00
CA SER A 48 -2.14 6.64 -1.07
C SER A 48 -3.16 5.51 -0.95
N ALA A 49 -4.12 5.64 -0.03
CA ALA A 49 -5.20 4.68 0.15
C ALA A 49 -6.06 4.54 -1.12
N GLY A 50 -6.46 5.67 -1.72
CA GLY A 50 -7.28 5.69 -2.93
C GLY A 50 -6.60 4.98 -4.11
N ILE A 51 -5.32 5.27 -4.35
CA ILE A 51 -4.53 4.64 -5.42
C ILE A 51 -4.40 3.13 -5.17
N ALA A 52 -4.05 2.74 -3.93
CA ALA A 52 -3.87 1.34 -3.57
C ALA A 52 -5.17 0.54 -3.75
N LEU A 53 -6.29 1.06 -3.25
CA LEU A 53 -7.60 0.40 -3.38
C LEU A 53 -8.03 0.28 -4.84
N TYR A 54 -7.83 1.32 -5.66
CA TYR A 54 -8.13 1.26 -7.09
C TYR A 54 -7.30 0.18 -7.80
N ALA A 55 -5.99 0.14 -7.55
CA ALA A 55 -5.09 -0.85 -8.15
C ALA A 55 -5.41 -2.29 -7.70
N LEU A 56 -5.68 -2.50 -6.41
CA LEU A 56 -6.05 -3.80 -5.85
C LEU A 56 -7.41 -4.30 -6.37
N ASN A 57 -8.35 -3.38 -6.64
CA ASN A 57 -9.63 -3.73 -7.23
C ASN A 57 -9.52 -3.97 -8.74
N ALA A 58 -8.74 -3.16 -9.47
CA ALA A 58 -8.53 -3.32 -10.91
C ALA A 58 -7.80 -4.62 -11.26
N ALA A 59 -6.95 -5.15 -10.37
CA ALA A 59 -6.28 -6.44 -10.53
C ALA A 59 -7.25 -7.66 -10.53
N LYS A 60 -8.55 -7.44 -10.35
CA LYS A 60 -9.61 -8.47 -10.45
C LYS A 60 -10.32 -8.50 -11.81
N ILE A 61 -10.05 -7.55 -12.71
CA ILE A 61 -10.59 -7.49 -14.08
C ILE A 61 -9.54 -8.08 -15.03
#